data_AF-A0A8J2XP78-F1
#
_entry.id   AF-A0A8J2XP78-F1
#
_cell.length_a   1.000
_cell.length_b   1.000
_cell.length_c   1.000
_cell.angle_alpha   90.00
_cell.angle_beta   90.00
_cell.angle_gamma   90.00
#
_symmetry.space_group_name_H-M   'P 1'
#
loop_
_entity.id
_entity.type
_entity.pdbx_description
1 polymer ?
#
loop_
_entity_poly.entity_id
_entity_poly.type
_entity_poly.pdbx_seq_one_letter_code
_entity_poly.pdbx_strand_id
1 'polypeptide(L)'
;MLWMALLVFYGGYTLFGFSWKGYRIYTGQDKFSWPVLCEELASLLFIGFGFIAMYDLAVGQQTFKPLVWQIWLPAALAAAFLPLFVNTPKTEFSKQLIGQKGLAIGMVVAALLFSPVYVAAWLMAGF
;
A
#
# COMPACT_ATOMS: atom_id res chain seq x y z
N MET A 1 16.97 2.99 14.21
CA MET A 1 17.68 2.29 13.12
C MET A 1 16.78 1.32 12.35
N LEU A 2 16.04 0.41 13.01
CA LEU A 2 15.13 -0.53 12.34
C LEU A 2 14.10 0.16 11.41
N TRP A 3 13.38 1.16 11.92
CA TRP A 3 12.35 1.88 11.15
C TRP A 3 12.91 2.55 9.89
N MET A 4 14.14 3.06 9.96
CA MET A 4 14.82 3.65 8.79
C MET A 4 15.13 2.57 7.73
N ALA A 5 15.65 1.42 8.14
CA ALA A 5 15.93 0.32 7.22
C ALA A 5 14.64 -0.19 6.55
N LEU A 6 13.57 -0.33 7.31
CA LEU A 6 12.26 -0.71 6.77
C LEU A 6 11.72 0.37 5.82
N LEU A 7 11.83 1.65 6.18
CA LEU A 7 11.41 2.76 5.32
C LEU A 7 12.13 2.74 3.97
N VAL A 8 13.46 2.56 3.98
CA VAL A 8 14.26 2.47 2.75
C VAL A 8 13.84 1.25 1.92
N PHE A 9 13.65 0.09 2.56
CA PHE A 9 13.23 -1.13 1.88
C PHE A 9 11.84 -0.99 1.23
N TYR A 10 10.83 -0.57 1.99
CA TYR A 10 9.46 -0.45 1.48
C TYR A 10 9.26 0.74 0.56
N GLY A 11 9.92 1.87 0.84
CA GLY A 11 9.97 3.02 -0.05
C GLY A 11 10.61 2.66 -1.38
N GLY A 12 11.77 1.99 -1.35
CA GLY A 12 12.45 1.48 -2.54
C GLY A 12 11.61 0.47 -3.32
N TYR A 13 11.01 -0.51 -2.64
CA TYR A 13 10.12 -1.49 -3.26
C TYR A 13 8.92 -0.82 -3.96
N THR A 14 8.28 0.14 -3.29
CA THR A 14 7.12 0.87 -3.82
C THR A 14 7.49 1.71 -5.04
N LEU A 15 8.60 2.46 -4.95
CA LEU A 15 9.10 3.28 -6.06
C LEU A 15 9.51 2.40 -7.24
N PHE A 16 10.27 1.33 -7.01
CA PHE A 16 10.69 0.40 -8.06
C PHE A 16 9.48 -0.26 -8.73
N GLY A 17 8.55 -0.80 -7.94
CA GLY A 17 7.34 -1.44 -8.47
C GLY A 17 6.50 -0.47 -9.30
N PHE A 18 6.40 0.79 -8.88
CA PHE A 18 5.69 1.82 -9.62
C PHE A 18 6.41 2.21 -10.91
N SER A 19 7.72 2.46 -10.86
CA SER A 19 8.53 2.78 -12.05
C SER A 19 8.49 1.64 -13.06
N TRP A 20 8.58 0.40 -12.60
CA TRP A 20 8.49 -0.79 -13.45
C TRP A 20 7.13 -0.89 -14.15
N LYS A 21 6.03 -0.69 -13.42
CA LYS A 21 4.69 -0.67 -14.01
C LYS A 21 4.51 0.47 -15.02
N GLY A 22 4.99 1.67 -14.68
CA GLY A 22 4.98 2.82 -15.59
C GLY A 22 5.74 2.53 -16.88
N TYR A 23 6.89 1.87 -16.80
CA TYR A 23 7.66 1.44 -17.96
C TYR A 23 6.91 0.42 -18.84
N ARG A 24 6.22 -0.56 -18.24
CA ARG A 24 5.42 -1.54 -18.98
C ARG A 24 4.20 -0.93 -19.67
N ILE A 25 3.60 0.10 -19.08
CA ILE A 25 2.54 0.90 -19.72
C ILE A 25 3.12 1.69 -20.90
N TYR A 26 4.24 2.39 -20.71
CA TYR A 26 4.88 3.20 -21.74
C TYR A 26 5.31 2.37 -22.96
N THR A 27 5.82 1.15 -22.72
CA THR A 27 6.22 0.22 -23.78
C THR A 27 5.07 -0.58 -24.39
N GLY A 28 3.83 -0.36 -23.94
CA GLY A 28 2.64 -1.04 -24.44
C GLY A 28 2.54 -2.52 -24.07
N GLN A 29 3.39 -3.00 -23.15
CA GLN A 29 3.38 -4.38 -22.66
C GLN A 29 2.18 -4.68 -21.76
N ASP A 30 1.69 -3.68 -21.03
CA ASP A 30 0.47 -3.76 -20.24
C ASP A 30 -0.57 -2.78 -20.78
N LYS A 31 -1.79 -3.28 -21.05
CA LYS A 31 -2.96 -2.46 -21.39
C LYS A 31 -3.86 -2.31 -20.16
N PHE A 32 -3.43 -1.52 -19.19
CA PHE A 32 -4.30 -1.16 -18.08
C PHE A 32 -5.36 -0.18 -18.56
N SER A 33 -6.62 -0.38 -18.15
CA SER A 33 -7.65 0.63 -18.34
C SER A 33 -7.37 1.81 -17.40
N TRP A 34 -7.73 3.03 -17.82
CA TRP A 34 -7.59 4.24 -17.00
C TRP A 34 -8.12 4.10 -15.56
N PRO A 35 -9.28 3.44 -15.31
CA PRO A 35 -9.76 3.19 -13.95
C PRO A 35 -8.81 2.37 -13.08
N VAL A 36 -8.17 1.34 -13.64
CA VAL A 36 -7.21 0.50 -12.90
C VAL A 36 -5.99 1.33 -12.49
N LEU A 37 -5.49 2.18 -13.39
CA LEU A 37 -4.36 3.06 -13.10
C LEU A 37 -4.68 4.05 -11.97
N CYS A 38 -5.86 4.65 -11.99
CA CYS A 38 -6.32 5.56 -10.93
C CYS A 38 -6.41 4.85 -9.57
N GLU A 39 -6.93 3.63 -9.52
CA GLU A 39 -6.98 2.83 -8.28
C GLU A 39 -5.59 2.47 -7.76
N GLU A 40 -4.65 2.14 -8.65
CA GLU A 40 -3.28 1.87 -8.26
C GLU A 40 -2.59 3.10 -7.68
N LEU A 41 -2.73 4.26 -8.33
CA LEU A 41 -2.20 5.54 -7.83
C LEU A 41 -2.80 5.91 -6.48
N ALA A 42 -4.11 5.77 -6.31
CA ALA A 42 -4.77 6.03 -5.03
C ALA A 42 -4.26 5.09 -3.93
N SER A 43 -4.11 3.79 -4.23
CA SER A 43 -3.55 2.81 -3.29
C SER A 43 -2.12 3.16 -2.89
N LEU A 44 -1.30 3.58 -3.86
CA LEU A 44 0.10 3.94 -3.65
C LEU A 44 0.26 5.21 -2.81
N LEU A 45 -0.51 6.26 -3.12
CA LEU A 45 -0.50 7.49 -2.32
C LEU A 45 -0.97 7.21 -0.90
N PHE A 46 -1.99 6.36 -0.75
CA PHE A 46 -2.52 6.01 0.55
C PHE A 46 -1.55 5.21 1.41
N ILE A 47 -0.89 4.18 0.84
CA ILE A 47 0.20 3.45 1.54
C ILE A 47 1.41 4.36 1.78
N GLY A 48 1.77 5.18 0.80
CA GLY A 48 2.87 6.14 0.87
C GLY A 48 2.70 7.13 2.01
N PHE A 49 1.46 7.54 2.32
CA PHE A 49 1.17 8.34 3.52
C PHE A 49 1.58 7.62 4.81
N GLY A 50 1.39 6.30 4.89
CA GLY A 50 1.85 5.48 6.01
C GLY A 50 3.37 5.46 6.20
N PHE A 51 4.16 5.71 5.16
CA PHE A 51 5.62 5.83 5.30
C PHE A 51 6.04 7.05 6.12
N ILE A 52 5.19 8.06 6.26
CA ILE A 52 5.46 9.20 7.14
C ILE A 52 5.51 8.73 8.60
N ALA A 53 4.64 7.82 9.03
CA ALA A 53 4.72 7.25 10.38
C ALA A 53 6.03 6.50 10.62
N MET A 54 6.49 5.74 9.63
CA MET A 54 7.78 5.03 9.72
C MET A 54 8.96 6.00 9.78
N TYR A 55 8.92 7.07 8.99
CA TYR A 55 9.93 8.13 9.03
C TYR A 55 9.96 8.80 10.40
N ASP A 56 8.82 9.24 10.90
CA ASP A 56 8.67 9.87 12.22
C ASP A 56 9.25 9.00 13.33
N LEU A 57 8.94 7.70 13.35
CA LEU A 57 9.54 6.73 14.29
C LEU A 57 11.05 6.55 14.08
N ALA A 58 11.54 6.67 12.85
CA ALA A 58 12.95 6.51 12.53
C ALA A 58 13.80 7.69 13.03
N VAL A 59 13.25 8.91 13.00
CA VAL A 59 13.95 10.14 13.41
C VAL A 59 13.53 10.68 14.78
N GLY A 60 12.57 10.03 15.45
CA GLY A 60 12.07 10.44 16.76
C GLY A 60 11.24 11.72 16.72
N GLN A 61 10.47 11.93 15.65
CA GLN A 61 9.61 13.10 15.45
C GLN A 61 8.14 12.71 15.38
N GLN A 62 7.27 13.71 15.43
CA GLN A 62 5.84 13.54 15.26
C GLN A 62 5.28 14.63 14.34
N THR A 63 5.20 14.31 13.05
CA THR A 63 4.70 15.20 12.00
C THR A 63 3.19 15.43 12.13
N PHE A 64 2.44 14.37 12.45
CA PHE A 64 0.99 14.42 12.60
C PHE A 64 0.53 14.07 14.01
N LYS A 65 -0.61 14.65 14.41
CA LYS A 65 -1.28 14.31 15.67
C LYS A 65 -1.68 12.83 15.70
N PRO A 66 -1.70 12.16 16.87
CA PRO A 66 -2.08 10.76 16.99
C PRO A 66 -3.44 10.42 16.34
N LEU A 67 -4.39 11.36 16.42
CA LEU A 67 -5.73 11.21 15.82
C LEU A 67 -5.69 10.91 14.31
N VAL A 68 -4.71 11.45 13.57
CA VAL A 68 -4.56 11.18 12.14
C VAL A 68 -4.31 9.69 11.91
N TRP A 69 -3.44 9.09 12.72
CA TRP A 69 -3.10 7.68 12.64
C TRP A 69 -4.20 6.78 13.16
N GLN A 70 -4.95 7.21 14.18
CA GLN A 70 -6.15 6.51 14.68
C GLN A 70 -7.25 6.41 13.62
N ILE A 71 -7.38 7.40 12.73
CA ILE A 71 -8.33 7.39 11.61
C ILE A 71 -7.76 6.64 10.41
N TRP A 72 -6.48 6.89 10.08
CA TRP A 72 -5.84 6.31 8.92
C TRP A 72 -5.68 4.79 9.03
N LEU A 73 -5.32 4.25 10.21
CA LEU A 73 -5.08 2.82 10.38
C LEU A 73 -6.31 1.94 10.09
N PRO A 74 -7.52 2.21 10.64
CA PRO A 74 -8.73 1.49 10.25
C PRO A 74 -9.04 1.60 8.76
N ALA A 75 -8.82 2.77 8.15
CA ALA A 75 -9.03 2.97 6.71
C ALA A 75 -8.00 2.18 5.88
N ALA A 76 -6.75 2.08 6.33
CA ALA A 76 -5.67 1.28 5.74
C ALA A 76 -5.98 -0.21 5.78
N LEU A 77 -6.42 -0.71 6.92
CA LEU A 77 -6.85 -2.11 7.08
C LEU A 77 -8.09 -2.39 6.23
N ALA A 78 -9.08 -1.49 6.23
CA ALA A 78 -10.24 -1.61 5.35
C ALA A 78 -9.80 -1.68 3.89
N ALA A 79 -8.99 -0.74 3.40
CA ALA A 79 -8.50 -0.73 2.01
C ALA A 79 -7.70 -1.99 1.63
N ALA A 80 -6.99 -2.60 2.59
CA ALA A 80 -6.24 -3.84 2.36
C ALA A 80 -7.15 -5.07 2.16
N PHE A 81 -8.31 -5.12 2.81
CA PHE A 81 -9.20 -6.29 2.80
C PHE A 81 -10.52 -6.08 2.03
N LEU A 82 -11.01 -4.86 1.89
CA LEU A 82 -12.23 -4.51 1.14
C LEU A 82 -12.25 -5.11 -0.29
N PRO A 83 -11.13 -5.15 -1.03
CA PRO A 83 -11.12 -5.74 -2.36
C PRO A 83 -11.36 -7.27 -2.40
N LEU A 84 -11.39 -7.97 -1.25
CA LEU A 84 -11.87 -9.36 -1.16
C LEU A 84 -13.39 -9.47 -1.26
N PHE A 85 -14.09 -8.42 -0.85
CA PHE A 85 -15.55 -8.38 -0.72
C PHE A 85 -16.21 -7.50 -1.80
N VAL A 86 -15.45 -6.57 -2.39
CA VAL A 86 -15.95 -5.62 -3.39
C VAL A 86 -15.19 -5.82 -4.71
N ASN A 87 -15.93 -5.93 -5.81
CA ASN A 87 -15.35 -5.89 -7.16
C ASN A 87 -15.00 -4.44 -7.52
N THR A 88 -13.71 -4.12 -7.51
CA THR A 88 -13.16 -2.92 -8.12
C THR A 88 -12.52 -3.27 -9.48
N PRO A 89 -12.43 -2.32 -10.44
CA PRO A 89 -11.67 -2.48 -11.68
C PRO A 89 -10.34 -3.22 -11.54
N LYS A 90 -9.54 -2.89 -10.51
CA LYS A 90 -8.26 -3.57 -10.24
C LYS A 90 -8.44 -5.03 -9.83
N THR A 91 -9.43 -5.32 -8.98
CA THR A 91 -9.70 -6.70 -8.57
C THR A 91 -10.26 -7.53 -9.70
N GLU A 92 -11.11 -6.99 -10.58
CA GLU A 92 -11.65 -7.70 -11.73
C GLU A 92 -10.53 -8.07 -12.71
N PHE A 93 -9.66 -7.11 -13.02
CA PHE A 93 -8.48 -7.35 -13.84
C PHE A 93 -7.57 -8.42 -13.22
N SER A 94 -7.31 -8.32 -11.91
CA SER A 94 -6.48 -9.31 -11.21
C SER A 94 -7.14 -10.69 -11.19
N LYS A 95 -8.46 -10.78 -10.99
CA LYS A 95 -9.22 -12.04 -11.02
C LYS A 95 -9.13 -12.72 -12.39
N GLN A 96 -9.14 -11.95 -13.48
CA GLN A 96 -8.98 -12.49 -14.84
C GLN A 96 -7.60 -13.11 -15.05
N LEU A 97 -6.54 -12.54 -14.45
CA LEU A 97 -5.17 -13.00 -14.60
C LEU A 97 -4.82 -14.21 -13.72
N ILE A 98 -5.19 -14.17 -12.44
CA ILE A 98 -4.72 -15.13 -11.43
C ILE A 98 -5.85 -15.89 -10.71
N GLY A 99 -7.11 -15.62 -11.07
CA GLY A 99 -8.30 -16.21 -10.44
C GLY A 99 -8.59 -15.69 -9.03
N GLN A 100 -9.76 -16.05 -8.49
CA GLN A 100 -10.21 -15.61 -7.16
C GLN A 100 -9.29 -16.09 -6.03
N LYS A 101 -8.79 -17.33 -6.10
CA LYS A 101 -7.88 -17.90 -5.10
C LYS A 101 -6.52 -17.20 -5.12
N GLY A 102 -5.99 -16.93 -6.31
CA GLY A 102 -4.73 -16.20 -6.47
C GLY A 102 -4.84 -14.77 -5.94
N LEU A 103 -5.94 -14.07 -6.23
CA LEU A 103 -6.20 -12.73 -5.68
C LEU A 103 -6.22 -12.75 -4.15
N ALA A 104 -6.94 -13.69 -3.54
CA ALA A 104 -7.03 -13.77 -2.08
C ALA A 104 -5.66 -13.98 -1.41
N ILE A 105 -4.86 -14.91 -1.94
CA ILE A 105 -3.50 -15.16 -1.45
C ILE A 105 -2.63 -13.91 -1.63
N GLY A 106 -2.66 -13.31 -2.82
CA GLY A 106 -1.89 -12.11 -3.13
C GLY A 106 -2.20 -10.94 -2.19
N MET A 107 -3.47 -10.77 -1.82
CA MET A 107 -3.89 -9.74 -0.87
C MET A 107 -3.42 -10.02 0.55
N VAL A 108 -3.53 -11.26 1.04
CA VAL A 108 -3.02 -11.63 2.37
C VAL A 108 -1.50 -11.44 2.43
N VAL A 109 -0.77 -11.89 1.41
CA VAL A 109 0.68 -11.69 1.32
C VAL A 109 1.03 -10.20 1.28
N ALA A 110 0.31 -9.39 0.51
CA ALA A 110 0.54 -7.95 0.47
C ALA A 110 0.26 -7.28 1.83
N ALA A 111 -0.84 -7.63 2.50
CA ALA A 111 -1.16 -7.09 3.82
C ALA A 111 -0.09 -7.46 4.87
N LEU A 112 0.42 -8.69 4.83
CA LEU A 112 1.53 -9.12 5.69
C LEU A 112 2.83 -8.39 5.35
N LEU A 113 3.13 -8.24 4.06
CA LEU A 113 4.31 -7.52 3.59
C LEU A 113 4.32 -6.07 4.08
N PHE A 114 3.18 -5.38 4.04
CA PHE A 114 3.04 -4.00 4.51
C PHE A 114 2.73 -3.88 6.01
N SER A 115 2.72 -4.99 6.76
CA SER A 115 2.45 -4.96 8.20
C SER A 115 3.32 -3.98 9.00
N PRO A 116 4.62 -3.77 8.69
CA PRO A 116 5.40 -2.79 9.44
C PRO A 116 4.91 -1.34 9.28
N VAL A 117 4.27 -1.00 8.15
CA VAL A 117 3.64 0.31 7.94
C VAL A 117 2.45 0.48 8.89
N TYR A 118 1.62 -0.56 9.02
CA TYR A 118 0.47 -0.55 9.92
C TYR A 118 0.91 -0.47 11.39
N VAL A 119 1.95 -1.22 11.76
CA VAL A 119 2.54 -1.16 13.12
C VAL A 119 3.10 0.23 13.41
N ALA A 120 3.77 0.86 12.45
CA ALA A 120 4.28 2.22 12.62
C ALA A 120 3.15 3.21 12.88
N ALA A 121 2.08 3.17 12.08
CA ALA A 121 0.90 4.00 12.30
C ALA A 121 0.23 3.72 13.65
N TRP A 122 0.17 2.45 14.07
CA TRP A 122 -0.39 2.06 15.36
C TRP A 122 0.38 2.66 16.55
N LEU A 123 1.71 2.61 16.52
CA LEU A 123 2.57 3.25 17.54
C LEU A 123 2.39 4.78 17.52
N MET A 124 2.33 5.39 16.33
CA MET A 124 2.14 6.83 16.18
C MET A 124 0.73 7.29 16.59
N ALA A 125 -0.24 6.39 16.61
CA ALA A 125 -1.59 6.61 17.14
C ALA A 125 -1.64 6.64 18.68
N GLY A 126 -0.53 6.32 19.36
CA GLY A 126 -0.40 6.34 20.81
C GLY A 126 -0.86 5.05 21.50
N PHE A 127 -0.77 3.91 20.79
CA PHE A 127 -1.04 2.58 21.33
C PHE A 127 0.25 1.81 21.61
#